data_AF-A0A940UXT1-F1
#
_entry.id   AF-A0A940UXT1-F1
#
_cell.length_a   1.000
_cell.length_b   1.000
_cell.length_c   1.000
_cell.angle_alpha   90.00
_cell.angle_beta   90.00
_cell.angle_gamma   90.00
#
_symmetry.space_group_name_H-M   'P 1'
#
loop_
_entity.id
_entity.type
_entity.pdbx_description
1 polymer ?
#
loop_
_entity_poly.entity_id
_entity_poly.type
_entity_poly.pdbx_seq_one_letter_code
_entity_poly.pdbx_strand_id
1 'polypeptide(L)'
;MVHRTYISVIIVIVVLIFAVNSCSGPGKKDTPKRPPFIPETQFLSTMYDTKPFNINTDWLSPMYAGHNPELLYNNIRLRQEMVKRHPREAVEQYRTRVAENIYAPLMGSVDFDSVYAFRITPGNRVYNAGKKAVQLSFKLTPVYEKGLEIAKRAFVVRFQPQLDNSYVVTGENGSKRVIEEKKFSEYAIMPVDSAGAPVENRDTLAAAIVMTPQEAKKSEGDLMFLLIGRLESPYISYEEINRNPLPGTSGTYLARYHYLHVKIIDIWVYDVTSGKIIQRGFQASGLKFQEKEKEKSSSGIELNIAGRVHTCFNPLSTVQLNDDPI
;
A
#
# COMPACT_ATOMS: atom_id res chain seq x y z
N MET A 1 -5.72 88.23 -25.31
CA MET A 1 -4.71 87.21 -25.69
C MET A 1 -3.76 86.92 -24.51
N VAL A 2 -4.30 86.63 -23.31
CA VAL A 2 -3.51 86.42 -22.06
C VAL A 2 -4.00 85.17 -21.27
N HIS A 3 -5.01 84.45 -21.76
CA HIS A 3 -5.62 83.33 -21.03
C HIS A 3 -5.12 81.93 -21.43
N ARG A 4 -4.34 81.80 -22.51
CA ARG A 4 -3.84 80.50 -22.97
C ARG A 4 -2.51 80.05 -22.35
N THR A 5 -1.77 80.96 -21.72
CA THR A 5 -0.46 80.65 -21.12
C THR A 5 -0.56 80.11 -19.69
N TYR A 6 -1.63 80.42 -18.96
CA TYR A 6 -1.79 79.98 -17.56
C TYR A 6 -2.18 78.49 -17.44
N ILE A 7 -2.91 77.95 -18.42
CA ILE A 7 -3.37 76.55 -18.38
C ILE A 7 -2.21 75.57 -18.58
N SER A 8 -1.21 75.92 -19.40
CA SER A 8 -0.05 75.06 -19.64
C SER A 8 0.88 74.94 -18.43
N VAL A 9 0.99 75.97 -17.59
CA VAL A 9 1.86 75.93 -16.39
C VAL A 9 1.23 75.08 -15.28
N ILE A 10 -0.09 75.10 -15.13
CA ILE A 10 -0.79 74.31 -14.11
C ILE A 10 -0.72 72.81 -14.43
N ILE A 11 -0.81 72.42 -15.71
CA ILE A 11 -0.72 71.01 -16.11
C ILE A 11 0.67 70.43 -15.83
N VAL A 12 1.74 71.19 -16.04
CA VAL A 12 3.12 70.73 -15.77
C VAL A 12 3.36 70.52 -14.26
N ILE A 13 2.81 71.39 -13.41
CA ILE A 13 2.93 71.25 -11.95
C ILE A 13 2.14 70.04 -11.43
N VAL A 14 0.95 69.77 -11.98
CA VAL A 14 0.16 68.59 -11.58
C VAL A 14 0.84 67.27 -12.01
N VAL A 15 1.46 67.21 -13.19
CA VAL A 15 2.20 66.02 -13.64
C VAL A 15 3.46 65.76 -12.79
N LEU A 16 4.14 66.82 -12.33
CA LEU A 16 5.29 66.67 -11.44
C LEU A 16 4.91 66.20 -10.03
N ILE A 17 3.74 66.57 -9.50
CA ILE A 17 3.27 66.10 -8.19
C ILE A 17 2.88 64.60 -8.22
N PHE A 18 2.38 64.09 -9.34
CA PHE A 18 2.06 62.66 -9.47
C PHE A 18 3.29 61.75 -9.66
N ALA A 19 4.42 62.28 -10.15
CA ALA A 19 5.63 61.49 -10.37
C ALA A 19 6.40 61.16 -9.07
N VAL A 20 6.22 61.92 -7.98
CA VAL A 20 7.00 61.71 -6.73
C VAL A 20 6.31 60.74 -5.75
N ASN A 21 5.03 60.37 -5.97
CA ASN A 21 4.27 59.50 -5.05
C ASN A 21 4.19 58.02 -5.47
N SER A 22 4.96 57.56 -6.47
CA SER A 22 4.92 56.15 -6.93
C SER A 22 6.18 55.34 -6.59
N CYS A 23 6.78 55.57 -5.42
CA CYS A 23 7.84 54.71 -4.87
C CYS A 23 7.45 54.08 -3.52
N SER A 24 6.20 53.61 -3.40
CA SER A 24 5.84 52.64 -2.35
C SER A 24 5.90 51.25 -2.96
N GLY A 25 7.11 50.68 -2.98
CA GLY A 25 7.30 49.28 -3.36
C GLY A 25 6.43 48.38 -2.47
N PRO A 26 5.85 47.30 -3.01
CA PRO A 26 5.09 46.36 -2.21
C PRO A 26 6.01 45.84 -1.09
N GLY A 27 5.65 46.14 0.15
CA GLY A 27 6.35 45.65 1.34
C GLY A 27 6.56 44.15 1.16
N LYS A 28 7.82 43.72 1.25
CA LYS A 28 8.18 42.30 1.34
C LYS A 28 7.31 41.72 2.44
N LYS A 29 6.24 41.01 2.07
CA LYS A 29 5.50 40.18 3.01
C LYS A 29 6.54 39.24 3.58
N ASP A 30 6.84 39.41 4.86
CA ASP A 30 7.66 38.49 5.61
C ASP A 30 7.15 37.10 5.28
N THR A 31 7.94 36.36 4.50
CA THR A 31 7.61 34.99 4.19
C THR A 31 7.67 34.33 5.54
N PRO A 32 6.55 33.84 6.11
CA PRO A 32 6.58 33.25 7.43
C PRO A 32 7.68 32.19 7.38
N LYS A 33 8.75 32.41 8.17
CA LYS A 33 9.84 31.45 8.30
C LYS A 33 9.15 30.14 8.63
N ARG A 34 9.11 29.23 7.65
CA ARG A 34 8.61 27.88 7.87
C ARG A 34 9.35 27.41 9.12
N PRO A 35 8.64 26.98 10.18
CA PRO A 35 9.32 26.36 11.30
C PRO A 35 10.27 25.31 10.75
N PRO A 36 11.49 25.17 11.31
CA PRO A 36 12.43 24.16 10.86
C PRO A 36 11.68 22.85 10.73
N PHE A 37 11.86 22.20 9.58
CA PHE A 37 11.35 20.85 9.34
C PHE A 37 11.92 19.97 10.44
N ILE A 38 11.14 19.73 11.48
CA ILE A 38 11.43 18.70 12.46
C ILE A 38 11.12 17.41 11.71
N PRO A 39 12.11 16.54 11.42
CA PRO A 39 11.80 15.22 10.88
C PRO A 39 11.07 14.43 11.97
N GLU A 40 9.75 14.56 12.02
CA GLU A 40 8.86 13.63 12.73
C GLU A 40 8.88 12.30 11.99
N THR A 41 9.91 11.49 12.20
CA THR A 41 9.88 10.07 11.83
C THR A 41 10.63 9.21 12.83
N GLN A 42 10.50 9.49 14.12
CA GLN A 42 10.29 8.37 15.04
C GLN A 42 8.85 7.90 14.87
N PHE A 43 8.54 7.35 13.68
CA PHE A 43 7.37 6.50 13.54
C PHE A 43 7.45 5.50 14.68
N LEU A 44 6.39 5.39 15.46
CA LEU A 44 6.24 4.41 16.55
C LEU A 44 6.33 2.99 15.96
N SER A 45 7.55 2.58 15.61
CA SER A 45 7.92 1.27 15.08
C SER A 45 7.73 0.18 16.13
N THR A 46 7.35 0.55 17.35
CA THR A 46 7.07 -0.36 18.46
C THR A 46 5.75 -1.11 18.31
N MET A 47 4.83 -0.67 17.43
CA MET A 47 3.54 -1.36 17.26
C MET A 47 3.57 -2.54 16.28
N TYR A 48 4.54 -2.59 15.37
CA TYR A 48 4.61 -3.62 14.34
C TYR A 48 5.56 -4.74 14.76
N ASP A 49 5.21 -5.96 14.37
CA ASP A 49 6.04 -7.12 14.60
C ASP A 49 7.28 -7.06 13.71
N THR A 50 8.42 -7.45 14.29
CA THR A 50 9.74 -7.47 13.64
C THR A 50 10.37 -8.86 13.74
N LYS A 51 9.58 -9.86 14.16
CA LYS A 51 9.94 -11.27 14.24
C LYS A 51 9.01 -12.11 13.37
N PRO A 52 9.48 -13.24 12.84
CA PRO A 52 8.62 -14.15 12.09
C PRO A 52 7.38 -14.54 12.92
N PHE A 53 6.22 -14.50 12.29
CA PHE A 53 4.96 -14.80 12.96
C PHE A 53 4.89 -16.27 13.40
N ASN A 54 4.56 -16.51 14.66
CA ASN A 54 4.36 -17.85 15.19
C ASN A 54 2.90 -18.30 14.96
N ILE A 55 2.68 -19.14 13.95
CA ILE A 55 1.34 -19.69 13.63
C ILE A 55 0.75 -20.57 14.73
N ASN A 56 1.57 -21.08 15.66
CA ASN A 56 1.13 -21.92 16.75
C ASN A 56 0.71 -21.12 18.00
N THR A 57 0.67 -19.79 17.94
CA THR A 57 0.30 -18.97 19.09
C THR A 57 -1.19 -19.01 19.37
N ASP A 58 -1.59 -19.27 20.61
CA ASP A 58 -2.99 -19.25 21.06
C ASP A 58 -3.51 -17.86 21.41
N TRP A 59 -2.59 -16.91 21.58
CA TRP A 59 -2.91 -15.55 21.96
C TRP A 59 -1.96 -14.58 21.26
N LEU A 60 -2.48 -13.40 20.90
CA LEU A 60 -1.70 -12.30 20.32
C LEU A 60 -1.46 -11.24 21.39
N SER A 61 -0.40 -10.45 21.26
CA SER A 61 -0.24 -9.28 22.12
C SER A 61 -1.47 -8.36 22.00
N PRO A 62 -1.97 -7.76 23.09
CA PRO A 62 -2.99 -6.70 23.00
C PRO A 62 -2.56 -5.64 21.98
N MET A 63 -3.51 -5.18 21.18
CA MET A 63 -3.30 -4.22 20.09
C MET A 63 -2.38 -4.69 18.96
N TYR A 64 -2.18 -6.01 18.80
CA TYR A 64 -1.34 -6.57 17.73
C TYR A 64 -1.73 -5.99 16.36
N ALA A 65 -0.77 -5.39 15.67
CA ALA A 65 -0.95 -4.76 14.36
C ALA A 65 -0.44 -5.63 13.19
N GLY A 66 0.25 -6.73 13.49
CA GLY A 66 0.96 -7.52 12.48
C GLY A 66 2.26 -6.86 12.02
N HIS A 67 2.69 -7.22 10.82
CA HIS A 67 3.87 -6.68 10.14
C HIS A 67 3.49 -5.43 9.36
N ASN A 68 4.42 -4.46 9.25
CA ASN A 68 4.19 -3.23 8.51
C ASN A 68 4.28 -3.47 6.99
N PRO A 69 3.17 -3.42 6.22
CA PRO A 69 3.20 -3.74 4.79
C PRO A 69 3.96 -2.70 3.96
N GLU A 70 3.94 -1.43 4.37
CA GLU A 70 4.64 -0.34 3.67
C GLU A 70 6.16 -0.46 3.82
N LEU A 71 6.63 -0.69 5.04
CA LEU A 71 8.06 -0.87 5.30
C LEU A 71 8.57 -2.12 4.58
N LEU A 72 7.80 -3.21 4.62
CA LEU A 72 8.13 -4.45 3.92
C LEU A 72 8.24 -4.24 2.41
N TYR A 73 7.21 -3.62 1.79
CA TYR A 73 7.22 -3.29 0.36
C TYR A 73 8.43 -2.45 -0.02
N ASN A 74 8.71 -1.37 0.73
CA ASN A 74 9.82 -0.47 0.44
C ASN A 74 11.18 -1.17 0.56
N ASN A 75 11.37 -2.04 1.57
CA ASN A 75 12.60 -2.80 1.73
C ASN A 75 12.81 -3.81 0.60
N ILE A 76 11.76 -4.50 0.15
CA ILE A 76 11.83 -5.40 -1.01
C ILE A 76 12.19 -4.61 -2.27
N ARG A 77 11.52 -3.48 -2.52
CA ARG A 77 11.79 -2.62 -3.68
C ARG A 77 13.24 -2.13 -3.70
N LEU A 78 13.74 -1.63 -2.57
CA LEU A 78 15.12 -1.18 -2.45
C LEU A 78 16.11 -2.31 -2.79
N ARG A 79 15.84 -3.53 -2.34
CA ARG A 79 16.67 -4.70 -2.71
C ARG A 79 16.61 -5.03 -4.18
N GLN A 80 15.42 -5.00 -4.80
CA GLN A 80 15.30 -5.22 -6.24
C GLN A 80 16.11 -4.19 -7.04
N GLU A 81 16.14 -2.93 -6.60
CA GLU A 81 17.00 -1.91 -7.19
C GLU A 81 18.49 -2.16 -6.95
N MET A 82 18.87 -2.60 -5.75
CA MET A 82 20.26 -2.95 -5.45
C MET A 82 20.74 -4.16 -6.27
N VAL A 83 19.89 -5.15 -6.56
CA VAL A 83 20.30 -6.30 -7.38
C VAL A 83 20.57 -5.89 -8.84
N LYS A 84 20.25 -4.67 -9.28
CA LYS A 84 20.71 -4.19 -10.59
C LYS A 84 22.22 -3.98 -10.55
N ARG A 85 22.94 -4.67 -11.44
CA ARG A 85 24.40 -4.53 -11.58
C ARG A 85 24.74 -3.14 -12.13
N HIS A 86 25.75 -2.48 -11.55
CA HIS A 86 26.24 -1.23 -12.13
C HIS A 86 27.07 -1.51 -13.39
N PRO A 87 27.03 -0.65 -14.43
CA PRO A 87 27.76 -0.88 -15.68
C PRO A 87 29.28 -1.07 -15.51
N ARG A 88 29.86 -0.50 -14.44
CA ARG A 88 31.31 -0.53 -14.17
C ARG A 88 31.70 -1.50 -13.05
N GLU A 89 30.75 -2.23 -12.49
CA GLU A 89 30.99 -3.15 -11.37
C GLU A 89 31.51 -4.50 -11.87
N ALA A 90 32.61 -4.97 -11.30
CA ALA A 90 33.15 -6.29 -11.60
C ALA A 90 32.17 -7.40 -11.19
N VAL A 91 32.14 -8.52 -11.90
CA VAL A 91 31.19 -9.63 -11.65
C VAL A 91 31.29 -10.15 -10.21
N GLU A 92 32.50 -10.30 -9.68
CA GLU A 92 32.69 -10.80 -8.32
C GLU A 92 32.26 -9.78 -7.24
N GLN A 93 32.52 -8.49 -7.45
CA GLN A 93 32.00 -7.42 -6.58
C GLN A 93 30.48 -7.43 -6.54
N TYR A 94 29.85 -7.58 -7.72
CA TYR A 94 28.41 -7.69 -7.85
C TYR A 94 27.87 -8.92 -7.10
N ARG A 95 28.47 -10.09 -7.27
CA ARG A 95 28.05 -11.33 -6.57
C ARG A 95 28.13 -11.18 -5.06
N THR A 96 29.24 -10.67 -4.54
CA THR A 96 29.42 -10.44 -3.10
C THR A 96 28.37 -9.48 -2.55
N ARG A 97 28.18 -8.34 -3.21
CA ARG A 97 27.19 -7.34 -2.80
C ARG A 97 25.76 -7.89 -2.83
N VAL A 98 25.42 -8.63 -3.88
CA VAL A 98 24.11 -9.27 -3.99
C VAL A 98 23.90 -10.30 -2.88
N ALA A 99 24.89 -11.16 -2.60
CA ALA A 99 24.80 -12.12 -1.51
C ALA A 99 24.60 -11.42 -0.16
N GLU A 100 25.39 -10.39 0.16
CA GLU A 100 25.28 -9.65 1.42
C GLU A 100 23.91 -8.97 1.60
N ASN A 101 23.34 -8.42 0.53
CA ASN A 101 22.10 -7.64 0.61
C ASN A 101 20.83 -8.47 0.46
N ILE A 102 20.86 -9.58 -0.31
CA ILE A 102 19.69 -10.46 -0.47
C ILE A 102 19.38 -11.19 0.83
N TYR A 103 20.41 -11.71 1.52
CA TYR A 103 20.23 -12.52 2.73
C TYR A 103 20.02 -11.71 4.01
N ALA A 104 20.18 -10.38 3.96
CA ALA A 104 19.88 -9.54 5.12
C ALA A 104 18.40 -9.68 5.52
N PRO A 105 18.02 -9.50 6.79
CA PRO A 105 16.61 -9.44 7.19
C PRO A 105 15.88 -8.25 6.56
N LEU A 106 14.66 -8.47 6.05
CA LEU A 106 13.79 -7.44 5.47
C LEU A 106 13.28 -6.45 6.52
N MET A 107 12.99 -6.91 7.74
CA MET A 107 12.54 -6.06 8.84
C MET A 107 12.83 -6.75 10.17
N GLY A 108 13.75 -6.18 10.97
CA GLY A 108 14.20 -6.81 12.22
C GLY A 108 14.86 -8.17 11.97
N SER A 109 14.18 -9.25 12.32
CA SER A 109 14.61 -10.65 12.12
C SER A 109 13.82 -11.40 11.05
N VAL A 110 12.90 -10.72 10.36
CA VAL A 110 12.05 -11.29 9.31
C VAL A 110 12.79 -11.24 7.97
N ASP A 111 12.81 -12.33 7.23
CA ASP A 111 13.38 -12.50 5.89
C ASP A 111 12.32 -12.96 4.87
N PHE A 112 12.69 -13.19 3.61
CA PHE A 112 11.75 -13.57 2.55
C PHE A 112 10.97 -14.88 2.82
N ASP A 113 11.52 -15.81 3.59
CA ASP A 113 10.94 -17.13 3.87
C ASP A 113 10.11 -17.16 5.15
N SER A 114 10.14 -16.07 5.92
CA SER A 114 9.42 -15.90 7.16
C SER A 114 7.91 -15.94 6.97
N VAL A 115 7.19 -16.31 8.02
CA VAL A 115 5.73 -16.17 8.06
C VAL A 115 5.38 -14.75 8.49
N TYR A 116 4.52 -14.12 7.73
CA TYR A 116 4.01 -12.78 7.96
C TYR A 116 2.57 -12.83 8.43
N ALA A 117 2.17 -11.78 9.15
CA ALA A 117 0.79 -11.56 9.57
C ALA A 117 0.41 -10.11 9.29
N PHE A 118 -0.72 -9.88 8.62
CA PHE A 118 -1.21 -8.54 8.26
C PHE A 118 -2.61 -8.33 8.82
N ARG A 119 -2.80 -7.27 9.60
CA ARG A 119 -4.11 -6.92 10.15
C ARG A 119 -4.99 -6.31 9.06
N ILE A 120 -6.25 -6.75 9.00
CA ILE A 120 -7.27 -6.21 8.10
C ILE A 120 -8.47 -5.77 8.94
N THR A 121 -8.86 -4.51 8.78
CA THR A 121 -10.06 -3.96 9.41
C THR A 121 -11.29 -4.34 8.59
N PRO A 122 -12.28 -5.07 9.14
CA PRO A 122 -13.51 -5.38 8.42
C PRO A 122 -14.28 -4.09 8.08
N GLY A 123 -14.91 -4.07 6.91
CA GLY A 123 -15.74 -2.96 6.44
C GLY A 123 -17.15 -2.98 7.01
N ASN A 124 -17.64 -4.15 7.44
CA ASN A 124 -18.95 -4.30 8.08
C ASN A 124 -18.87 -5.28 9.26
N ARG A 125 -19.65 -5.01 10.31
CA ARG A 125 -19.84 -5.83 11.50
C ARG A 125 -21.30 -5.77 11.90
N VAL A 126 -22.03 -6.89 11.79
CA VAL A 126 -23.47 -6.93 12.11
C VAL A 126 -23.76 -8.11 13.01
N TYR A 127 -24.33 -7.86 14.19
CA TYR A 127 -24.85 -8.93 15.04
C TYR A 127 -26.21 -9.41 14.56
N ASN A 128 -26.34 -10.72 14.32
CA ASN A 128 -27.61 -11.37 14.02
C ASN A 128 -28.12 -12.11 15.27
N ALA A 129 -29.11 -11.53 15.95
CA ALA A 129 -29.68 -12.11 17.16
C ALA A 129 -30.31 -13.49 16.94
N GLY A 130 -30.93 -13.73 15.77
CA GLY A 130 -31.53 -15.03 15.44
C GLY A 130 -30.49 -16.14 15.28
N LYS A 131 -29.32 -15.82 14.73
CA LYS A 131 -28.19 -16.77 14.59
C LYS A 131 -27.23 -16.76 15.78
N LYS A 132 -27.42 -15.84 16.74
CA LYS A 132 -26.49 -15.55 17.84
C LYS A 132 -25.04 -15.45 17.36
N ALA A 133 -24.84 -14.67 16.29
CA ALA A 133 -23.53 -14.57 15.64
C ALA A 133 -23.25 -13.15 15.13
N VAL A 134 -22.00 -12.72 15.23
CA VAL A 134 -21.49 -11.52 14.55
C VAL A 134 -21.05 -11.91 13.15
N GLN A 135 -21.59 -11.22 12.15
CA GLN A 135 -21.15 -11.28 10.76
C GLN A 135 -20.11 -10.19 10.54
N LEU A 136 -18.90 -10.60 10.17
CA LEU A 136 -17.84 -9.70 9.71
C LEU A 136 -17.76 -9.80 8.20
N SER A 137 -17.59 -8.68 7.51
CA SER A 137 -17.23 -8.71 6.10
C SER A 137 -16.21 -7.66 5.74
N PHE A 138 -15.35 -8.00 4.79
CA PHE A 138 -14.32 -7.15 4.21
C PHE A 138 -14.44 -7.18 2.70
N LYS A 139 -14.55 -6.00 2.08
CA LYS A 139 -14.59 -5.86 0.63
C LYS A 139 -13.17 -5.87 0.09
N LEU A 140 -12.87 -6.79 -0.81
CA LEU A 140 -11.59 -6.83 -1.49
C LEU A 140 -11.57 -5.77 -2.60
N THR A 141 -10.39 -5.24 -2.89
CA THR A 141 -10.22 -4.26 -3.97
C THR A 141 -9.83 -4.93 -5.28
N PRO A 142 -10.22 -4.32 -6.42
CA PRO A 142 -9.68 -4.72 -7.71
C PRO A 142 -8.15 -4.65 -7.73
N VAL A 143 -7.54 -5.66 -8.34
CA VAL A 143 -6.15 -5.59 -8.77
C VAL A 143 -6.11 -4.92 -10.14
N TYR A 144 -5.09 -4.10 -10.34
CA TYR A 144 -4.80 -3.49 -11.61
C TYR A 144 -3.50 -4.06 -12.17
N GLU A 145 -3.43 -4.16 -13.50
CA GLU A 145 -2.21 -4.47 -14.23
C GLU A 145 -2.19 -3.64 -15.51
N LYS A 146 -1.09 -2.90 -15.75
CA LYS A 146 -0.95 -2.00 -16.91
C LYS A 146 -2.10 -1.00 -17.00
N GLY A 147 -2.54 -0.48 -15.85
CA GLY A 147 -3.65 0.47 -15.75
C GLY A 147 -5.06 -0.10 -16.00
N LEU A 148 -5.20 -1.41 -16.22
CA LEU A 148 -6.50 -2.08 -16.41
C LEU A 148 -6.88 -2.87 -15.17
N GLU A 149 -8.17 -2.82 -14.81
CA GLU A 149 -8.72 -3.71 -13.78
C GLU A 149 -8.75 -5.14 -14.32
N ILE A 150 -8.18 -6.08 -13.57
CA ILE A 150 -8.23 -7.50 -13.90
C ILE A 150 -9.22 -8.23 -12.99
N ALA A 151 -9.62 -9.44 -13.37
CA ALA A 151 -10.55 -10.29 -12.59
C ALA A 151 -9.89 -10.91 -11.33
N LYS A 152 -9.03 -10.15 -10.66
CA LYS A 152 -8.30 -10.52 -9.45
C LYS A 152 -8.56 -9.49 -8.37
N ARG A 153 -8.47 -9.94 -7.12
CA ARG A 153 -8.85 -9.17 -5.95
C ARG A 153 -7.73 -9.22 -4.91
N ALA A 154 -7.56 -8.13 -4.17
CA ALA A 154 -6.52 -7.99 -3.16
C ALA A 154 -7.09 -7.52 -1.82
N PHE A 155 -6.36 -7.82 -0.74
CA PHE A 155 -6.68 -7.36 0.60
C PHE A 155 -5.97 -6.04 0.89
N VAL A 156 -6.71 -4.93 0.92
CA VAL A 156 -6.14 -3.66 1.38
C VAL A 156 -5.82 -3.75 2.86
N VAL A 157 -4.54 -3.62 3.19
CA VAL A 157 -4.03 -3.66 4.56
C VAL A 157 -3.64 -2.28 5.06
N ARG A 158 -3.41 -1.32 4.15
CA ARG A 158 -3.16 0.08 4.49
C ARG A 158 -3.60 1.01 3.37
N PHE A 159 -4.35 2.04 3.73
CA PHE A 159 -4.76 3.12 2.84
C PHE A 159 -4.16 4.44 3.35
N GLN A 160 -3.53 5.20 2.46
CA GLN A 160 -2.90 6.48 2.77
C GLN A 160 -3.43 7.56 1.81
N PRO A 161 -4.38 8.41 2.25
CA PRO A 161 -4.76 9.58 1.47
C PRO A 161 -3.58 10.56 1.43
N GLN A 162 -3.24 11.06 0.24
CA GLN A 162 -2.15 12.01 0.01
C GLN A 162 -2.68 13.41 -0.33
N LEU A 163 -3.78 13.48 -1.06
CA LEU A 163 -4.43 14.72 -1.44
C LEU A 163 -5.91 14.48 -1.65
N ASP A 164 -6.73 15.38 -1.13
CA ASP A 164 -8.15 15.46 -1.44
C ASP A 164 -8.48 16.93 -1.65
N ASN A 165 -8.31 17.38 -2.89
CA ASN A 165 -8.51 18.77 -3.28
C ASN A 165 -9.78 18.90 -4.12
N SER A 166 -10.41 20.07 -4.06
CA SER A 166 -11.54 20.40 -4.91
C SER A 166 -11.39 21.83 -5.42
N TYR A 167 -11.54 22.03 -6.72
CA TYR A 167 -11.45 23.34 -7.35
C TYR A 167 -12.49 23.51 -8.46
N VAL A 168 -12.92 24.75 -8.70
CA VAL A 168 -13.91 25.07 -9.73
C VAL A 168 -13.19 25.51 -11.00
N VAL A 169 -13.44 24.80 -12.09
CA VAL A 169 -13.01 25.19 -13.44
C VAL A 169 -14.19 25.85 -14.15
N THR A 170 -13.99 27.06 -14.66
CA THR A 170 -14.98 27.73 -15.52
C THR A 170 -14.62 27.41 -16.97
N GLY A 171 -15.52 26.73 -17.68
CA GLY A 171 -15.36 26.43 -19.10
C GLY A 171 -15.55 27.67 -19.98
N GLU A 172 -15.19 27.55 -21.25
CA GLU A 172 -15.28 28.65 -22.23
C GLU A 172 -16.71 29.20 -22.41
N ASN A 173 -17.73 28.37 -22.19
CA ASN A 173 -19.14 28.75 -22.20
C ASN A 173 -19.63 29.37 -20.88
N GLY A 174 -18.73 29.66 -19.93
CA GLY A 174 -19.06 30.19 -18.60
C GLY A 174 -19.63 29.15 -17.62
N SER A 175 -19.80 27.89 -18.03
CA SER A 175 -20.24 26.83 -17.12
C SER A 175 -19.16 26.55 -16.07
N LYS A 176 -19.57 26.41 -14.81
CA LYS A 176 -18.68 26.09 -13.70
C LYS A 176 -18.77 24.60 -13.40
N ARG A 177 -17.62 23.94 -13.28
CA ARG A 177 -17.53 22.53 -12.91
C ARG A 177 -16.57 22.37 -11.75
N VAL A 178 -17.00 21.64 -10.72
CA VAL A 178 -16.12 21.23 -9.62
C VAL A 178 -15.28 20.05 -10.09
N ILE A 179 -13.97 20.12 -9.92
CA ILE A 179 -13.02 19.03 -10.15
C ILE A 179 -12.49 18.60 -8.79
N GLU A 180 -12.71 17.33 -8.45
CA GLU A 180 -12.13 16.69 -7.27
C GLU A 180 -10.81 16.02 -7.67
N GLU A 181 -9.70 16.37 -7.04
CA GLU A 181 -8.40 15.72 -7.25
C GLU A 181 -8.11 14.83 -6.04
N LYS A 182 -8.15 13.51 -6.26
CA LYS A 182 -7.85 12.52 -5.23
C LYS A 182 -6.51 11.86 -5.51
N LYS A 183 -5.58 11.95 -4.56
CA LYS A 183 -4.31 11.21 -4.57
C LYS A 183 -4.24 10.30 -3.37
N PHE A 184 -3.94 9.03 -3.59
CA PHE A 184 -3.79 8.09 -2.49
C PHE A 184 -2.79 6.98 -2.84
N SER A 185 -2.31 6.30 -1.80
CA SER A 185 -1.54 5.09 -1.92
C SER A 185 -2.21 3.96 -1.15
N GLU A 186 -2.35 2.81 -1.80
CA GLU A 186 -2.89 1.58 -1.24
C GLU A 186 -1.78 0.54 -1.16
N TYR A 187 -1.57 -0.01 0.04
CA TYR A 187 -0.77 -1.22 0.22
C TYR A 187 -1.73 -2.38 0.40
N ALA A 188 -1.63 -3.34 -0.51
CA ALA A 188 -2.55 -4.47 -0.57
C ALA A 188 -1.78 -5.80 -0.65
N ILE A 189 -2.34 -6.83 -0.03
CA ILE A 189 -1.84 -8.19 -0.15
C ILE A 189 -2.56 -8.85 -1.32
N MET A 190 -1.80 -9.25 -2.33
CA MET A 190 -2.30 -10.03 -3.45
C MET A 190 -2.09 -11.51 -3.16
N PRO A 191 -3.17 -12.29 -2.98
CA PRO A 191 -3.08 -13.72 -2.74
C PRO A 191 -2.59 -14.44 -4.00
N VAL A 192 -1.53 -15.23 -3.87
CA VAL A 192 -0.96 -16.00 -4.99
C VAL A 192 -0.84 -17.49 -4.65
N ASP A 193 -0.79 -18.33 -5.68
CA ASP A 193 -0.44 -19.74 -5.54
C ASP A 193 1.09 -19.95 -5.45
N SER A 194 1.54 -21.21 -5.46
CA SER A 194 2.99 -21.53 -5.38
C SER A 194 3.76 -21.23 -6.66
N ALA A 195 3.08 -20.83 -7.74
CA ALA A 195 3.69 -20.34 -8.97
C ALA A 195 3.69 -18.81 -9.03
N GLY A 196 3.20 -18.11 -7.98
CA GLY A 196 3.06 -16.67 -7.97
C GLY A 196 1.85 -16.14 -8.75
N ALA A 197 0.94 -17.02 -9.20
CA ALA A 197 -0.25 -16.58 -9.93
C ALA A 197 -1.35 -16.11 -8.97
N PRO A 198 -1.98 -14.94 -9.20
CA PRO A 198 -3.06 -14.46 -8.34
C PRO A 198 -4.26 -15.41 -8.31
N VAL A 199 -4.74 -15.77 -7.12
CA VAL A 199 -5.81 -16.81 -6.95
C VAL A 199 -7.16 -16.27 -6.50
N GLU A 200 -7.21 -15.06 -5.93
CA GLU A 200 -8.44 -14.55 -5.32
C GLU A 200 -9.28 -13.75 -6.33
N ASN A 201 -10.56 -14.11 -6.42
CA ASN A 201 -11.53 -13.49 -7.33
C ASN A 201 -12.83 -13.04 -6.62
N ARG A 202 -12.95 -13.26 -5.30
CA ARG A 202 -14.12 -12.80 -4.54
C ARG A 202 -14.08 -11.31 -4.32
N ASP A 203 -15.24 -10.67 -4.45
CA ASP A 203 -15.39 -9.26 -4.07
C ASP A 203 -15.43 -9.05 -2.55
N THR A 204 -15.79 -10.10 -1.78
CA THR A 204 -15.98 -9.98 -0.33
C THR A 204 -15.51 -11.23 0.40
N LEU A 205 -14.78 -11.02 1.49
CA LEU A 205 -14.50 -12.00 2.52
C LEU A 205 -15.52 -11.82 3.64
N ALA A 206 -16.18 -12.87 4.11
CA ALA A 206 -17.15 -12.76 5.19
C ALA A 206 -17.05 -13.93 6.19
N ALA A 207 -17.03 -13.64 7.48
CA ALA A 207 -16.99 -14.64 8.55
C ALA A 207 -18.20 -14.49 9.47
N ALA A 208 -18.65 -15.59 10.06
CA ALA A 208 -19.73 -15.62 11.04
C ALA A 208 -19.22 -16.24 12.34
N ILE A 209 -19.29 -15.47 13.42
CA ILE A 209 -18.69 -15.81 14.70
C ILE A 209 -19.80 -15.95 15.73
N VAL A 210 -19.98 -17.16 16.24
CA VAL A 210 -20.99 -17.45 17.25
C VAL A 210 -20.59 -16.82 18.58
N MET A 211 -21.43 -15.93 19.10
CA MET A 211 -21.24 -15.29 20.40
C MET A 211 -22.55 -14.72 20.95
N THR A 212 -22.60 -14.58 22.27
CA THR A 212 -23.76 -14.00 22.96
C THR A 212 -23.94 -12.51 22.61
N PRO A 213 -25.14 -11.93 22.77
CA PRO A 213 -25.34 -10.49 22.56
C PRO A 213 -24.42 -9.63 23.45
N GLN A 214 -24.15 -10.07 24.67
CA GLN A 214 -23.29 -9.38 25.62
C GLN A 214 -21.83 -9.39 25.17
N GLU A 215 -21.32 -10.53 24.68
CA GLU A 215 -19.99 -10.64 24.10
C GLU A 215 -19.87 -9.81 22.82
N ALA A 216 -20.87 -9.89 21.93
CA ALA A 216 -20.89 -9.11 20.69
C ALA A 216 -20.82 -7.60 20.97
N LYS A 217 -21.56 -7.12 21.98
CA LYS A 217 -21.54 -5.73 22.43
C LYS A 217 -20.19 -5.34 23.05
N LYS A 218 -19.51 -6.26 23.75
CA LYS A 218 -18.20 -6.00 24.35
C LYS A 218 -17.08 -5.92 23.31
N SER A 219 -17.14 -6.76 22.28
CA SER A 219 -16.15 -6.80 21.18
C SER A 219 -16.58 -5.94 19.98
N GLU A 220 -17.56 -5.05 20.16
CA GLU A 220 -18.10 -4.20 19.10
C GLU A 220 -17.03 -3.21 18.63
N GLY A 221 -16.49 -3.43 17.43
CA GLY A 221 -15.42 -2.61 16.85
C GLY A 221 -14.02 -3.23 16.98
N ASP A 222 -13.84 -4.19 17.88
CA ASP A 222 -12.53 -4.74 18.22
C ASP A 222 -12.18 -6.01 17.42
N LEU A 223 -13.17 -6.62 16.76
CA LEU A 223 -12.92 -7.78 15.91
C LEU A 223 -12.20 -7.39 14.62
N MET A 224 -11.08 -8.04 14.36
CA MET A 224 -10.20 -7.82 13.21
C MET A 224 -9.89 -9.14 12.51
N PHE A 225 -9.63 -9.07 11.21
CA PHE A 225 -9.04 -10.17 10.46
C PHE A 225 -7.51 -10.10 10.57
N LEU A 226 -6.85 -11.26 10.60
CA LEU A 226 -5.40 -11.40 10.50
C LEU A 226 -5.06 -12.33 9.34
N LEU A 227 -4.48 -11.79 8.28
CA LEU A 227 -4.04 -12.53 7.11
C LEU A 227 -2.63 -13.06 7.33
N ILE A 228 -2.45 -14.38 7.29
CA ILE A 228 -1.17 -15.04 7.58
C ILE A 228 -0.66 -15.70 6.30
N GLY A 229 0.61 -15.49 5.97
CA GLY A 229 1.17 -16.06 4.75
C GLY A 229 2.68 -15.89 4.63
N ARG A 230 3.23 -16.36 3.50
CA ARG A 230 4.64 -16.17 3.13
C ARG A 230 4.73 -15.34 1.86
N LEU A 231 5.78 -14.54 1.74
CA LEU A 231 6.06 -13.84 0.49
C LEU A 231 6.34 -14.85 -0.62
N GLU A 232 5.88 -14.55 -1.82
CA GLU A 232 6.06 -15.41 -3.00
C GLU A 232 6.45 -14.56 -4.20
N SER A 233 7.37 -15.05 -5.04
CA SER A 233 7.85 -14.31 -6.22
C SER A 233 6.68 -13.93 -7.14
N PRO A 234 6.62 -12.69 -7.69
CA PRO A 234 7.66 -11.64 -7.73
C PRO A 234 7.82 -10.78 -6.48
N TYR A 235 7.21 -11.18 -5.35
CA TYR A 235 7.22 -10.54 -4.02
C TYR A 235 6.47 -9.21 -3.96
N ILE A 236 6.69 -8.33 -4.93
CA ILE A 236 5.98 -7.06 -5.06
C ILE A 236 5.62 -6.74 -6.51
N SER A 237 4.57 -5.93 -6.69
CA SER A 237 4.28 -5.22 -7.93
C SER A 237 3.72 -3.82 -7.65
N TYR A 238 3.76 -2.96 -8.67
CA TYR A 238 3.37 -1.57 -8.58
C TYR A 238 2.46 -1.19 -9.74
N GLU A 239 1.41 -0.43 -9.45
CA GLU A 239 0.61 0.22 -10.48
C GLU A 239 0.31 1.66 -10.10
N GLU A 240 0.31 2.53 -11.12
CA GLU A 240 -0.15 3.91 -11.00
C GLU A 240 -1.29 4.12 -11.98
N ILE A 241 -2.46 4.49 -11.45
CA ILE A 241 -3.63 4.81 -12.26
C ILE A 241 -3.83 6.30 -12.18
N ASN A 242 -3.63 6.94 -13.32
CA ASN A 242 -4.03 8.31 -13.55
C ASN A 242 -5.29 8.32 -14.41
N ARG A 243 -6.44 8.67 -13.83
CA ARG A 243 -7.65 8.92 -14.63
C ARG A 243 -7.94 10.41 -14.66
N ASN A 244 -7.92 10.90 -15.89
CA ASN A 244 -8.46 12.21 -16.25
C ASN A 244 -9.98 12.22 -16.06
N PRO A 245 -10.59 13.40 -15.84
CA PRO A 245 -12.02 13.50 -15.67
C PRO A 245 -12.71 13.12 -16.98
N LEU A 246 -13.62 12.14 -16.95
CA LEU A 246 -14.46 11.85 -18.10
C LEU A 246 -15.48 12.99 -18.31
N PRO A 247 -15.99 13.22 -19.53
CA PRO A 247 -17.13 14.10 -19.76
C PRO A 247 -18.30 13.69 -18.85
N GLY A 248 -18.80 14.63 -18.03
CA GLY A 248 -19.89 14.37 -17.07
C GLY A 248 -19.48 13.91 -15.67
N THR A 249 -18.26 13.40 -15.42
CA THR A 249 -17.80 13.00 -14.07
C THR A 249 -16.85 14.02 -13.45
N SER A 250 -17.17 14.61 -12.30
CA SER A 250 -16.24 15.48 -11.58
C SER A 250 -15.13 14.65 -10.93
N GLY A 251 -13.91 14.72 -11.47
CA GLY A 251 -12.73 14.35 -10.70
C GLY A 251 -11.55 13.80 -11.52
N THR A 252 -10.35 14.18 -11.12
CA THR A 252 -9.09 13.52 -11.45
C THR A 252 -8.72 12.60 -10.29
N TYR A 253 -8.16 11.43 -10.58
CA TYR A 253 -7.56 10.63 -9.51
C TYR A 253 -6.23 10.03 -9.93
N LEU A 254 -5.29 10.10 -8.99
CA LEU A 254 -3.99 9.46 -9.04
C LEU A 254 -3.93 8.43 -7.91
N ALA A 255 -4.12 7.17 -8.29
CA ALA A 255 -4.10 6.06 -7.37
C ALA A 255 -2.80 5.27 -7.53
N ARG A 256 -2.07 5.05 -6.44
CA ARG A 256 -0.85 4.24 -6.42
C ARG A 256 -1.10 2.95 -5.66
N TYR A 257 -0.95 1.82 -6.32
CA TYR A 257 -1.17 0.51 -5.74
C TYR A 257 0.17 -0.20 -5.55
N HIS A 258 0.41 -0.62 -4.32
CA HIS A 258 1.60 -1.32 -3.86
C HIS A 258 1.18 -2.72 -3.43
N TYR A 259 1.42 -3.71 -4.28
CA TYR A 259 1.02 -5.09 -4.03
C TYR A 259 2.17 -5.87 -3.40
N LEU A 260 1.89 -6.58 -2.31
CA LEU A 260 2.73 -7.65 -1.77
C LEU A 260 2.14 -8.99 -2.21
N HIS A 261 2.94 -9.83 -2.86
CA HIS A 261 2.53 -11.14 -3.35
C HIS A 261 2.74 -12.15 -2.23
N VAL A 262 1.64 -12.70 -1.72
CA VAL A 262 1.67 -13.55 -0.53
C VAL A 262 0.91 -14.84 -0.79
N LYS A 263 1.57 -15.96 -0.56
CA LYS A 263 0.93 -17.27 -0.44
C LYS A 263 0.23 -17.34 0.91
N ILE A 264 -1.09 -17.26 0.90
CA ILE A 264 -1.90 -17.26 2.12
C ILE A 264 -1.89 -18.65 2.75
N ILE A 265 -1.54 -18.72 4.03
CA ILE A 265 -1.58 -19.93 4.85
C ILE A 265 -2.90 -20.01 5.59
N ASP A 266 -3.31 -18.92 6.26
CA ASP A 266 -4.54 -18.89 7.05
C ASP A 266 -5.08 -17.45 7.18
N ILE A 267 -6.36 -17.33 7.54
CA ILE A 267 -7.00 -16.09 7.93
C ILE A 267 -7.65 -16.32 9.30
N TRP A 268 -7.24 -15.54 10.27
CA TRP A 268 -7.81 -15.58 11.62
C TRP A 268 -8.76 -14.42 11.86
N VAL A 269 -9.66 -14.62 12.81
CA VAL A 269 -10.36 -13.51 13.47
C VAL A 269 -9.94 -13.46 14.93
N TYR A 270 -9.59 -12.27 15.39
CA TYR A 270 -9.20 -12.03 16.77
C TYR A 270 -9.81 -10.73 17.29
N ASP A 271 -9.87 -10.64 18.62
CA ASP A 271 -10.26 -9.42 19.35
C ASP A 271 -8.98 -8.60 19.61
N VAL A 272 -8.93 -7.38 19.05
CA VAL A 272 -7.70 -6.55 19.08
C VAL A 272 -7.35 -6.06 20.47
N THR A 273 -8.35 -5.80 21.31
CA THR A 273 -8.16 -5.27 22.67
C THR A 273 -7.55 -6.32 23.58
N SER A 274 -8.08 -7.54 23.53
CA SER A 274 -7.60 -8.64 24.37
C SER A 274 -6.42 -9.40 23.76
N GLY A 275 -6.34 -9.47 22.44
CA GLY A 275 -5.43 -10.36 21.71
C GLY A 275 -5.95 -11.80 21.55
N LYS A 276 -7.19 -12.07 22.01
CA LYS A 276 -7.79 -13.41 21.94
C LYS A 276 -8.07 -13.79 20.49
N ILE A 277 -7.57 -14.95 20.07
CA ILE A 277 -7.96 -15.55 18.80
C ILE A 277 -9.35 -16.16 18.95
N ILE A 278 -10.29 -15.70 18.15
CA ILE A 278 -11.70 -16.12 18.20
C ILE A 278 -11.97 -17.25 17.21
N GLN A 279 -11.34 -17.20 16.04
CA GLN A 279 -11.50 -18.20 14.98
C GLN A 279 -10.21 -18.33 14.16
N ARG A 280 -9.83 -19.57 13.82
CA ARG A 280 -8.75 -19.91 12.88
C ARG A 280 -9.31 -20.65 11.67
N GLY A 281 -8.49 -20.86 10.63
CA GLY A 281 -8.84 -21.73 9.51
C GLY A 281 -9.91 -21.17 8.60
N PHE A 282 -10.05 -19.83 8.50
CA PHE A 282 -11.02 -19.25 7.60
C PHE A 282 -10.53 -19.44 6.15
N GLN A 283 -11.02 -20.51 5.49
CA GLN A 283 -10.58 -20.86 4.15
C GLN A 283 -10.85 -19.71 3.18
N ALA A 284 -9.79 -19.21 2.54
CA ALA A 284 -9.93 -18.46 1.31
C ALA A 284 -10.46 -19.41 0.23
N SER A 285 -11.76 -19.35 -0.05
CA SER A 285 -12.42 -20.23 -1.02
C SER A 285 -11.76 -20.08 -2.39
N GLY A 286 -11.21 -21.17 -2.90
CA GLY A 286 -10.39 -21.21 -4.11
C GLY A 286 -9.14 -22.07 -3.91
N LEU A 287 -8.57 -22.01 -2.70
CA LEU A 287 -7.62 -23.00 -2.22
C LEU A 287 -8.41 -24.08 -1.48
N LYS A 288 -8.98 -25.04 -2.22
CA LYS A 288 -8.94 -26.40 -1.66
C LYS A 288 -7.45 -26.71 -1.59
N PHE A 289 -6.80 -26.37 -0.47
CA PHE A 289 -5.47 -26.87 -0.19
C PHE A 289 -5.58 -28.37 -0.45
N GLN A 290 -4.91 -28.85 -1.49
CA GLN A 290 -4.80 -30.28 -1.74
C GLN A 290 -3.88 -30.85 -0.65
N GLU A 291 -4.31 -30.76 0.59
CA GLU A 291 -4.02 -31.77 1.57
C GLU A 291 -4.85 -32.99 1.16
N LYS A 292 -4.45 -33.61 0.04
CA LYS A 292 -4.59 -35.05 -0.04
C LYS A 292 -3.74 -35.55 1.11
N GLU A 293 -4.38 -35.86 2.23
CA GLU A 293 -3.91 -36.82 3.20
C GLU A 293 -3.22 -37.93 2.42
N LYS A 294 -1.88 -37.91 2.44
CA LYS A 294 -1.06 -39.04 2.05
C LYS A 294 -1.03 -39.99 3.24
N GLU A 295 -2.21 -40.36 3.73
CA GLU A 295 -2.39 -41.40 4.72
C GLU A 295 -2.57 -42.72 3.96
N LYS A 296 -1.45 -43.23 3.44
CA LYS A 296 -1.15 -44.64 3.24
C LYS A 296 0.18 -44.81 2.52
N SER A 297 1.15 -45.31 3.27
CA SER A 297 2.00 -46.45 2.92
C SER A 297 3.39 -46.22 3.50
N SER A 298 3.62 -46.83 4.66
CA SER A 298 4.95 -47.30 5.01
C SER A 298 5.46 -48.19 3.86
N SER A 299 6.57 -47.79 3.25
CA SER A 299 7.67 -48.67 2.84
C SER A 299 8.78 -47.74 2.37
N GLY A 300 9.95 -47.94 2.96
CA GLY A 300 11.05 -46.99 2.94
C GLY A 300 11.59 -46.68 1.55
N ILE A 301 12.33 -45.57 1.49
CA ILE A 301 13.47 -45.33 0.60
C ILE A 301 14.30 -44.19 1.20
N GLU A 302 15.60 -44.32 0.97
CA GLU A 302 16.76 -43.66 1.54
C GLU A 302 16.76 -42.13 1.52
N LEU A 303 17.37 -41.57 2.56
CA LEU A 303 17.80 -40.18 2.61
C LEU A 303 18.87 -39.91 1.55
N ASN A 304 18.57 -38.99 0.65
CA ASN A 304 19.58 -38.28 -0.13
C ASN A 304 19.40 -36.78 0.14
N ILE A 305 20.25 -36.23 1.03
CA ILE A 305 20.27 -34.81 1.38
C ILE A 305 21.10 -34.10 0.31
N ALA A 306 20.42 -33.60 -0.74
CA ALA A 306 20.97 -32.59 -1.63
C ALA A 306 20.26 -31.26 -1.31
N GLY A 307 21.02 -30.29 -0.79
CA GLY A 307 20.54 -28.95 -0.44
C GLY A 307 19.91 -28.26 -1.65
N ARG A 308 18.61 -28.01 -1.56
CA ARG A 308 17.85 -27.27 -2.57
C ARG A 308 18.12 -25.79 -2.37
N VAL A 309 19.09 -25.25 -3.11
CA VAL A 309 19.24 -23.80 -3.28
C VAL A 309 18.03 -23.33 -4.09
N HIS A 310 17.02 -22.79 -3.42
CA HIS A 310 16.01 -21.99 -4.10
C HIS A 310 16.73 -20.79 -4.70
N THR A 311 16.84 -20.74 -6.03
CA THR A 311 17.27 -19.55 -6.76
C THR A 311 16.17 -18.50 -6.62
N CYS A 312 16.20 -17.72 -5.52
CA CYS A 312 15.20 -16.69 -5.19
C CYS A 312 15.22 -15.47 -6.14
N PHE A 313 16.02 -15.52 -7.18
CA PHE A 313 15.98 -14.58 -8.28
C PHE A 313 16.09 -15.41 -9.55
N ASN A 314 15.06 -15.35 -10.39
CA ASN A 314 15.21 -15.59 -11.82
C ASN A 314 15.50 -14.20 -12.41
N PRO A 315 16.74 -13.68 -12.39
CA PRO A 315 17.03 -12.49 -13.17
C PRO A 315 16.85 -12.92 -14.62
N LEU A 316 16.10 -12.15 -15.42
CA LEU A 316 15.81 -12.38 -16.84
C LEU A 316 14.50 -13.16 -17.09
N SER A 317 13.36 -12.46 -16.94
CA SER A 317 12.53 -12.34 -18.14
C SER A 317 13.37 -11.53 -19.14
N THR A 318 13.86 -12.22 -20.17
CA THR A 318 14.67 -11.67 -21.25
C THR A 318 13.91 -10.51 -21.91
N VAL A 319 14.23 -9.27 -21.52
CA VAL A 319 13.99 -8.11 -22.38
C VAL A 319 14.97 -8.29 -23.54
N GLN A 320 14.46 -8.69 -24.71
CA GLN A 320 15.21 -8.58 -25.96
C GLN A 320 15.54 -7.10 -26.15
N LEU A 321 16.77 -6.71 -25.79
CA LEU A 321 17.37 -5.49 -26.28
C LEU A 321 17.65 -5.74 -27.77
N ASN A 322 16.83 -5.15 -28.63
CA ASN A 322 17.18 -4.98 -30.03
C ASN A 322 18.37 -4.01 -30.05
N ASP A 323 19.56 -4.55 -30.29
CA ASP A 323 20.72 -3.76 -30.67
C ASP A 323 20.47 -3.25 -32.11
N ASP A 324 19.99 -2.02 -32.24
CA ASP A 324 20.08 -1.29 -33.50
C ASP A 324 21.56 -0.92 -33.73
N PRO A 325 22.18 -1.32 -34.86
CA PRO A 325 23.52 -0.87 -35.19
C PRO A 325 23.49 0.60 -35.64
N ILE A 326 24.41 1.41 -35.11
CA ILE A 326 24.76 2.75 -35.62
C ILE A 326 25.42 2.63 -36.98
#